data_AF-A0A956K814-F1
#
_entry.id   AF-A0A956K814-F1
#
_cell.length_a   1.000
_cell.length_b   1.000
_cell.length_c   1.000
_cell.angle_alpha   90.00
_cell.angle_beta   90.00
_cell.angle_gamma   90.00
#
_symmetry.space_group_name_H-M   'P 1'
#
loop_
_entity.id
_entity.type
_entity.pdbx_description
1 polymer ?
#
loop_
_entity_poly.entity_id
_entity_poly.type
_entity_poly.pdbx_seq_one_letter_code
_entity_poly.pdbx_strand_id
1 'polypeptide(L)'
;VDYQAGSLDGMTADYCSDRPWNFALDAMWQTYGLINVADAYLLLTRNGYALDPADDAALRDWILRLAEAVNSSFNAWTKWADAHPNSGSYERYRADNHLSWCLAGLIAAAAALEDEQLAAYVLEGGSWTDSYEGAYANPSSIRSVIDWAIEPDGRIYEEKILRDPPIGYSFFHLWAMMLVARVAEVHFETGAPGLWEYPGDDGGDMEIAYDRYAGFVLGSKVSPEPDQEGDLAGNQWLYEAAVSRWGKAEHREVIDFGERNTWINQSIGAVPLLIGVDP
;
A
#
# COMPACT_ATOMS: atom_id res chain seq x y z
N VAL A 1 -3.97 25.92 -6.61
CA VAL A 1 -2.52 25.90 -6.95
C VAL A 1 -2.42 25.76 -8.46
N ASP A 2 -1.61 26.57 -9.15
CA ASP A 2 -1.35 26.37 -10.58
C ASP A 2 -0.27 25.29 -10.73
N TYR A 3 -0.71 24.06 -10.98
CA TYR A 3 0.21 22.93 -11.13
C TYR A 3 1.02 22.99 -12.43
N GLN A 4 0.67 23.83 -13.42
CA GLN A 4 1.47 23.96 -14.64
C GLN A 4 2.62 24.96 -14.51
N ALA A 5 2.49 25.91 -13.58
CA ALA A 5 3.48 26.97 -13.36
C ALA A 5 4.33 26.78 -12.09
N GLY A 6 3.98 25.81 -11.22
CA GLY A 6 4.80 25.51 -10.05
C GLY A 6 6.17 24.95 -10.45
N SER A 7 7.18 25.17 -9.60
CA SER A 7 8.33 24.29 -9.51
C SER A 7 8.33 23.66 -8.12
N LEU A 8 8.40 22.33 -8.04
CA LEU A 8 8.91 21.69 -6.84
C LEU A 8 10.43 21.73 -6.99
N ASP A 9 11.09 22.65 -6.30
CA ASP A 9 12.55 22.70 -6.21
C ASP A 9 13.03 21.41 -5.53
N GLY A 10 13.31 20.39 -6.34
CA GLY A 10 13.57 19.01 -5.88
C GLY A 10 13.67 18.01 -7.04
N MET A 11 14.06 18.46 -8.24
CA MET A 11 14.56 17.59 -9.32
C MET A 11 15.91 17.00 -8.89
N THR A 12 15.91 16.11 -7.89
CA THR A 12 17.16 15.65 -7.28
C THR A 12 17.53 14.30 -7.85
N ALA A 13 18.79 14.22 -8.29
CA ALA A 13 19.43 12.97 -8.71
C ALA A 13 19.64 12.00 -7.54
N ASP A 14 19.62 12.52 -6.30
CA ASP A 14 19.90 11.76 -5.08
C ASP A 14 18.64 11.47 -4.26
N TYR A 15 18.66 10.30 -3.62
CA TYR A 15 17.60 9.76 -2.80
C TYR A 15 17.46 10.54 -1.48
N CYS A 16 16.26 11.07 -1.22
CA CYS A 16 15.80 11.65 0.05
C CYS A 16 16.54 12.89 0.63
N SER A 17 17.62 13.40 0.03
CA SER A 17 18.49 14.44 0.62
C SER A 17 17.98 15.88 0.48
N ASP A 18 17.20 16.19 -0.56
CA ASP A 18 16.68 17.52 -0.84
C ASP A 18 15.15 17.47 -0.93
N ARG A 19 14.47 17.58 0.23
CA ARG A 19 13.00 17.46 0.33
C ARG A 19 12.33 18.84 0.32
N PRO A 20 11.81 19.37 -0.80
CA PRO A 20 10.55 20.10 -0.67
C PRO A 20 9.55 19.04 -0.18
N TRP A 21 8.94 19.28 0.98
CA TRP A 21 7.92 18.46 1.61
C TRP A 21 7.11 17.64 0.59
N ASN A 22 7.42 16.34 0.53
CA ASN A 22 6.78 15.43 -0.40
C ASN A 22 5.34 15.25 0.11
N PHE A 23 4.37 15.86 -0.57
CA PHE A 23 2.95 15.76 -0.19
C PHE A 23 2.51 14.30 0.02
N ALA A 24 3.09 13.33 -0.70
CA ALA A 24 2.81 11.91 -0.49
C ALA A 24 3.41 11.35 0.82
N LEU A 25 4.55 11.89 1.29
CA LEU A 25 5.14 11.53 2.59
C LEU A 25 4.26 12.01 3.74
N ASP A 26 3.74 13.23 3.68
CA ASP A 26 2.84 13.78 4.71
C ASP A 26 1.52 13.00 4.78
N ALA A 27 0.93 12.65 3.62
CA ALA A 27 -0.22 11.76 3.57
C ALA A 27 0.07 10.39 4.18
N MET A 28 1.18 9.76 3.80
CA MET A 28 1.56 8.44 4.30
C MET A 28 1.65 8.38 5.84
N TRP A 29 2.22 9.40 6.49
CA TRP A 29 2.27 9.43 7.96
C TRP A 29 0.88 9.47 8.59
N GLN A 30 -0.06 10.21 7.99
CA GLN A 30 -1.46 10.24 8.42
C GLN A 30 -2.15 8.91 8.13
N THR A 31 -1.79 8.24 7.03
CA THR A 31 -2.32 6.94 6.63
C THR A 31 -2.12 5.88 7.71
N TYR A 32 -0.98 5.81 8.39
CA TYR A 32 -0.80 4.80 9.45
C TYR A 32 -1.83 4.94 10.58
N GLY A 33 -2.16 6.18 10.94
CA GLY A 33 -3.23 6.46 11.89
C GLY A 33 -4.60 6.03 11.36
N LEU A 34 -4.86 6.28 10.07
CA LEU A 34 -6.10 5.92 9.39
C LEU A 34 -6.32 4.40 9.28
N ILE A 35 -5.28 3.64 8.94
CA ILE A 35 -5.35 2.18 8.91
C ILE A 35 -5.71 1.67 10.30
N ASN A 36 -4.93 2.08 11.31
CA ASN A 36 -5.10 1.57 12.67
C ASN A 36 -6.51 1.84 13.20
N VAL A 37 -7.00 3.07 13.09
CA VAL A 37 -8.32 3.40 13.61
C VAL A 37 -9.47 2.77 12.82
N ALA A 38 -9.36 2.63 11.50
CA ALA A 38 -10.35 1.96 10.68
C ALA A 38 -10.42 0.46 11.04
N ASP A 39 -9.27 -0.19 11.19
CA ASP A 39 -9.17 -1.59 11.63
C ASP A 39 -9.77 -1.78 13.03
N ALA A 40 -9.41 -0.92 14.01
CA ALA A 40 -10.00 -0.97 15.36
C ALA A 40 -11.53 -0.81 15.32
N TYR A 41 -12.03 0.17 14.57
CA TYR A 41 -13.46 0.41 14.43
C TYR A 41 -14.17 -0.82 13.85
N LEU A 42 -13.64 -1.39 12.77
CA LEU A 42 -14.18 -2.60 12.15
C LEU A 42 -14.14 -3.80 13.09
N LEU A 43 -13.01 -4.03 13.76
CA LEU A 43 -12.86 -5.13 14.71
C LEU A 43 -13.89 -5.02 15.85
N LEU A 44 -14.10 -3.83 16.41
CA LEU A 44 -15.07 -3.65 17.48
C LEU A 44 -16.51 -3.88 16.97
N THR A 45 -16.91 -3.14 15.94
CA THR A 45 -18.31 -3.13 15.46
C THR A 45 -18.73 -4.47 14.87
N ARG A 46 -17.86 -5.15 14.11
CA ARG A 46 -18.17 -6.46 13.51
C ARG A 46 -18.12 -7.61 14.51
N ASN A 47 -17.44 -7.46 15.65
CA ASN A 47 -17.45 -8.44 16.73
C ASN A 47 -18.51 -8.16 17.81
N GLY A 48 -19.55 -7.39 17.46
CA GLY A 48 -20.72 -7.20 18.30
C GLY A 48 -20.53 -6.21 19.45
N TYR A 49 -19.45 -5.42 19.46
CA TYR A 49 -19.34 -4.28 20.36
C TYR A 49 -20.36 -3.21 19.93
N ALA A 50 -21.32 -2.93 20.82
CA ALA A 50 -22.35 -1.92 20.58
C ALA A 50 -21.85 -0.54 21.00
N LEU A 51 -21.40 0.26 20.02
CA LEU A 51 -21.14 1.69 20.22
C LEU A 51 -22.45 2.42 20.49
N ASP A 52 -22.41 3.45 21.34
CA ASP A 52 -23.51 4.41 21.41
C ASP A 52 -23.67 5.10 20.05
N PRO A 53 -24.90 5.38 19.57
CA PRO A 53 -25.10 6.01 18.26
C PRO A 53 -24.35 7.35 18.06
N ALA A 54 -24.14 8.13 19.12
CA ALA A 54 -23.39 9.39 19.03
C ALA A 54 -21.89 9.14 18.85
N ASP A 55 -21.34 8.15 19.55
CA ASP A 55 -19.93 7.76 19.43
C ASP A 55 -19.65 7.12 18.07
N ASP A 56 -20.55 6.27 17.58
CA ASP A 56 -20.46 5.67 16.24
C ASP A 56 -20.44 6.75 15.16
N ALA A 57 -21.39 7.69 15.20
CA ALA A 57 -21.43 8.80 14.25
C ALA A 57 -20.16 9.67 14.31
N ALA A 58 -19.65 9.95 15.51
CA ALA A 58 -18.43 10.75 15.69
C ALA A 58 -17.17 10.03 15.16
N LEU A 59 -17.05 8.72 15.39
CA LEU A 59 -15.94 7.92 14.88
C LEU A 59 -15.98 7.84 13.34
N ARG A 60 -17.16 7.60 12.75
CA ARG A 60 -17.33 7.56 11.30
C ARG A 60 -17.01 8.90 10.64
N ASP A 61 -17.48 10.03 11.20
CA ASP A 61 -17.13 11.38 10.74
C ASP A 61 -15.62 11.63 10.83
N TRP A 62 -14.98 11.21 11.92
CA TRP A 62 -13.54 11.40 12.10
C TRP A 62 -12.72 10.53 11.12
N ILE A 63 -13.11 9.27 10.87
CA ILE A 63 -12.50 8.40 9.85
C ILE A 63 -12.63 9.04 8.46
N LEU A 64 -13.83 9.54 8.12
CA LEU A 64 -14.06 10.21 6.83
C LEU A 64 -13.14 11.41 6.65
N ARG A 65 -13.09 12.33 7.63
CA ARG A 65 -12.21 13.52 7.56
C ARG A 65 -10.74 13.16 7.44
N LEU A 66 -10.30 12.10 8.10
CA LEU A 66 -8.91 11.65 8.00
C LEU A 66 -8.63 11.02 6.62
N ALA A 67 -9.58 10.29 6.04
CA ALA A 67 -9.49 9.82 4.66
C ALA A 67 -9.39 11.00 3.68
N GLU A 68 -10.21 12.05 3.85
CA GLU A 68 -10.12 13.27 3.04
C GLU A 68 -8.76 13.97 3.20
N ALA A 69 -8.18 13.99 4.41
CA ALA A 69 -6.86 14.58 4.67
C ALA A 69 -5.72 13.80 3.97
N VAL A 70 -5.74 12.46 4.07
CA VAL A 70 -4.82 11.58 3.33
C VAL A 70 -4.98 11.81 1.83
N ASN A 71 -6.22 11.82 1.35
CA ASN A 71 -6.55 12.02 -0.06
C ASN A 71 -6.10 13.37 -0.59
N SER A 72 -6.13 14.44 0.22
CA SER A 72 -5.72 15.79 -0.20
C SER A 72 -4.27 15.82 -0.67
N SER A 73 -3.34 15.29 0.13
CA SER A 73 -1.91 15.33 -0.24
C SER A 73 -1.55 14.27 -1.28
N PHE A 74 -2.21 13.10 -1.24
CA PHE A 74 -2.15 12.09 -2.30
C PHE A 74 -2.61 12.63 -3.66
N ASN A 75 -3.76 13.32 -3.72
CA ASN A 75 -4.27 13.93 -4.94
C ASN A 75 -3.39 15.08 -5.42
N ALA A 76 -2.84 15.89 -4.52
CA ALA A 76 -1.91 16.96 -4.92
C ALA A 76 -0.70 16.37 -5.66
N TRP A 77 -0.14 15.27 -5.16
CA TRP A 77 0.94 14.54 -5.82
C TRP A 77 0.52 13.95 -7.18
N THR A 78 -0.63 13.29 -7.22
CA THR A 78 -1.14 12.67 -8.45
C THR A 78 -1.47 13.70 -9.54
N LYS A 79 -2.12 14.81 -9.19
CA LYS A 79 -2.37 15.95 -10.09
C LYS A 79 -1.07 16.60 -10.56
N TRP A 80 -0.05 16.64 -9.70
CA TRP A 80 1.27 17.13 -10.08
C TRP A 80 1.93 16.22 -11.13
N ALA A 81 1.88 14.90 -10.93
CA ALA A 81 2.38 13.93 -11.89
C ALA A 81 1.68 14.07 -13.25
N ASP A 82 0.34 14.16 -13.26
CA ASP A 82 -0.47 14.37 -14.46
C ASP A 82 -0.04 15.62 -15.24
N ALA A 83 0.30 16.71 -14.54
CA ALA A 83 0.73 17.96 -15.16
C ALA A 83 2.16 17.91 -15.72
N HIS A 84 2.97 16.91 -15.33
CA HIS A 84 4.40 16.82 -15.69
C HIS A 84 4.81 15.45 -16.24
N PRO A 85 4.18 14.96 -17.33
CA PRO A 85 4.46 13.64 -17.88
C PRO A 85 5.88 13.49 -18.45
N ASN A 86 6.56 14.61 -18.76
CA ASN A 86 7.92 14.61 -19.29
C ASN A 86 9.00 14.82 -18.21
N SER A 87 8.60 14.85 -16.92
CA SER A 87 9.58 14.95 -15.82
C SER A 87 10.45 13.69 -15.77
N GLY A 88 11.75 13.85 -15.53
CA GLY A 88 12.65 12.72 -15.26
C GLY A 88 12.27 11.93 -14.00
N SER A 89 11.40 12.47 -13.15
CA SER A 89 10.86 11.81 -11.96
C SER A 89 9.43 11.28 -12.15
N TYR A 90 8.87 11.33 -13.36
CA TYR A 90 7.48 10.95 -13.62
C TYR A 90 7.18 9.51 -13.19
N GLU A 91 8.06 8.56 -13.52
CA GLU A 91 7.93 7.16 -13.12
C GLU A 91 7.88 7.02 -11.59
N ARG A 92 8.76 7.72 -10.86
CA ARG A 92 8.72 7.77 -9.41
C ARG A 92 7.36 8.25 -8.90
N TYR A 93 6.81 9.29 -9.52
CA TYR A 93 5.52 9.83 -9.11
C TYR A 93 4.36 8.85 -9.30
N ARG A 94 4.56 7.76 -10.04
CA ARG A 94 3.57 6.69 -10.26
C ARG A 94 3.88 5.38 -9.54
N ALA A 95 5.15 5.16 -9.18
CA ALA A 95 5.63 3.88 -8.66
C ALA A 95 6.13 3.93 -7.21
N ASP A 96 6.13 5.08 -6.54
CA ASP A 96 6.67 5.19 -5.17
C ASP A 96 5.73 4.58 -4.12
N ASN A 97 6.28 3.80 -3.18
CA ASN A 97 5.50 3.15 -2.10
C ASN A 97 4.58 4.06 -1.28
N HIS A 98 4.85 5.37 -1.22
CA HIS A 98 3.96 6.31 -0.52
C HIS A 98 2.54 6.27 -1.11
N LEU A 99 2.40 6.04 -2.43
CA LEU A 99 1.10 5.88 -3.07
C LEU A 99 0.38 4.64 -2.55
N SER A 100 1.04 3.48 -2.57
CA SER A 100 0.50 2.23 -2.06
C SER A 100 0.07 2.34 -0.61
N TRP A 101 0.86 3.03 0.22
CA TRP A 101 0.47 3.28 1.60
C TRP A 101 -0.76 4.16 1.69
N CYS A 102 -0.82 5.30 0.99
CA CYS A 102 -2.02 6.15 0.97
C CYS A 102 -3.27 5.34 0.58
N LEU A 103 -3.16 4.52 -0.46
CA LEU A 103 -4.24 3.64 -0.93
C LEU A 103 -4.64 2.59 0.13
N ALA A 104 -3.68 2.02 0.87
CA ALA A 104 -3.95 1.12 1.99
C ALA A 104 -4.78 1.79 3.11
N GLY A 105 -4.51 3.06 3.42
CA GLY A 105 -5.35 3.82 4.36
C GLY A 105 -6.74 4.11 3.82
N LEU A 106 -6.83 4.52 2.56
CA LEU A 106 -8.10 4.85 1.93
C LEU A 106 -9.03 3.63 1.80
N ILE A 107 -8.50 2.46 1.45
CA ILE A 107 -9.32 1.23 1.37
C ILE A 107 -9.72 0.72 2.75
N ALA A 108 -8.88 0.88 3.78
CA ALA A 108 -9.26 0.59 5.17
C ALA A 108 -10.40 1.50 5.62
N ALA A 109 -10.33 2.80 5.30
CA ALA A 109 -11.41 3.74 5.56
C ALA A 109 -12.69 3.38 4.79
N ALA A 110 -12.57 3.01 3.51
CA ALA A 110 -13.69 2.55 2.72
C ALA A 110 -14.38 1.35 3.39
N ALA A 111 -13.61 0.37 3.86
CA ALA A 111 -14.14 -0.81 4.54
C ALA A 111 -14.86 -0.46 5.84
N ALA A 112 -14.29 0.44 6.65
CA ALA A 112 -14.89 0.91 7.90
C ALA A 112 -16.18 1.71 7.69
N LEU A 113 -16.22 2.51 6.63
CA LEU A 113 -17.36 3.37 6.30
C LEU A 113 -18.40 2.67 5.43
N GLU A 114 -18.09 1.48 4.89
CA GLU A 114 -18.89 0.80 3.86
C GLU A 114 -19.06 1.69 2.61
N ASP A 115 -18.00 2.43 2.25
CA ASP A 115 -17.97 3.35 1.11
C ASP A 115 -17.45 2.65 -0.16
N GLU A 116 -18.36 2.07 -0.94
CA GLU A 116 -18.03 1.42 -2.22
C GLU A 116 -17.43 2.38 -3.26
N GLN A 117 -17.76 3.68 -3.19
CA GLN A 117 -17.22 4.66 -4.13
C GLN A 117 -15.74 4.94 -3.82
N LEU A 118 -15.39 5.09 -2.56
CA LEU A 118 -13.99 5.21 -2.13
C LEU A 118 -13.21 3.93 -2.47
N ALA A 119 -13.81 2.75 -2.28
CA ALA A 119 -13.20 1.49 -2.69
C ALA A 119 -12.90 1.46 -4.20
N ALA A 120 -13.88 1.80 -5.06
CA ALA A 120 -13.67 1.86 -6.51
C ALA A 120 -12.62 2.92 -6.94
N TYR A 121 -12.54 4.05 -6.21
CA TYR A 121 -11.50 5.07 -6.40
C TYR A 121 -10.10 4.51 -6.10
N VAL A 122 -9.94 3.71 -5.05
CA VAL A 122 -8.66 3.08 -4.71
C VAL A 122 -8.31 1.94 -5.67
N LEU A 123 -9.25 1.04 -5.94
CA LEU A 123 -9.00 -0.21 -6.66
C LEU A 123 -8.90 -0.01 -8.17
N GLU A 124 -9.80 0.78 -8.75
CA GLU A 124 -10.00 0.84 -10.20
C GLU A 124 -9.65 2.20 -10.81
N GLY A 125 -9.43 3.23 -9.98
CA GLY A 125 -9.18 4.59 -10.45
C GLY A 125 -10.45 5.40 -10.72
N GLY A 126 -11.59 4.94 -10.20
CA GLY A 126 -12.85 5.67 -10.25
C GLY A 126 -12.77 7.06 -9.59
N SER A 127 -13.88 7.80 -9.64
CA SER A 127 -13.96 9.12 -8.97
C SER A 127 -14.61 9.00 -7.60
N TRP A 128 -13.98 9.63 -6.60
CA TRP A 128 -14.54 9.83 -5.27
C TRP A 128 -14.74 11.32 -5.04
N THR A 129 -15.82 11.67 -4.32
CA THR A 129 -16.15 13.07 -4.03
C THR A 129 -15.77 13.35 -2.58
N ASP A 130 -14.61 13.98 -2.38
CA ASP A 130 -14.29 14.56 -1.08
C ASP A 130 -14.88 15.98 -0.94
N SER A 131 -15.06 16.41 0.30
CA SER A 131 -15.71 17.68 0.62
C SER A 131 -14.91 18.94 0.23
N TYR A 132 -13.64 18.80 -0.18
CA TYR A 132 -12.73 19.92 -0.43
C TYR A 132 -12.43 20.13 -1.92
N GLU A 133 -12.13 19.06 -2.65
CA GLU A 133 -11.72 19.04 -4.05
C GLU A 133 -12.87 18.64 -4.99
N GLY A 134 -13.94 18.03 -4.46
CA GLY A 134 -15.05 17.49 -5.24
C GLY A 134 -14.67 16.18 -5.95
N ALA A 135 -15.44 15.81 -6.98
CA ALA A 135 -15.21 14.55 -7.69
C ALA A 135 -13.92 14.62 -8.55
N TYR A 136 -12.97 13.72 -8.29
CA TYR A 136 -11.76 13.56 -9.09
C TYR A 136 -11.43 12.06 -9.25
N ALA A 137 -11.05 11.66 -10.47
CA ALA A 137 -10.61 10.29 -10.75
C ALA A 137 -9.22 10.04 -10.20
N ASN A 138 -8.90 8.79 -9.83
CA ASN A 138 -7.58 8.44 -9.32
C ASN A 138 -6.72 7.77 -10.41
N PRO A 139 -5.85 8.50 -11.12
CA PRO A 139 -4.94 7.87 -12.08
C PRO A 139 -3.75 7.17 -11.40
N SER A 140 -3.65 7.22 -10.07
CA SER A 140 -2.70 6.45 -9.26
C SER A 140 -3.43 5.39 -8.42
N SER A 141 -4.44 4.72 -8.99
CA SER A 141 -5.11 3.59 -8.35
C SER A 141 -4.13 2.45 -8.07
N ILE A 142 -4.49 1.51 -7.20
CA ILE A 142 -3.56 0.42 -6.84
C ILE A 142 -3.21 -0.46 -8.05
N ARG A 143 -4.15 -0.67 -8.99
CA ARG A 143 -3.88 -1.35 -10.27
C ARG A 143 -2.82 -0.59 -11.06
N SER A 144 -2.97 0.74 -11.19
CA SER A 144 -1.96 1.56 -11.87
C SER A 144 -0.62 1.53 -11.14
N VAL A 145 -0.60 1.59 -9.81
CA VAL A 145 0.65 1.50 -9.06
C VAL A 145 1.33 0.14 -9.29
N ILE A 146 0.58 -0.97 -9.36
CA ILE A 146 1.15 -2.28 -9.72
C ILE A 146 1.76 -2.23 -11.13
N ASP A 147 1.06 -1.68 -12.12
CA ASP A 147 1.56 -1.55 -13.50
C ASP A 147 2.89 -0.79 -13.59
N TRP A 148 3.09 0.19 -12.69
CA TRP A 148 4.30 1.01 -12.67
C TRP A 148 5.40 0.47 -11.74
N ALA A 149 5.03 -0.24 -10.68
CA ALA A 149 5.93 -0.57 -9.59
C ALA A 149 6.47 -1.99 -9.65
N ILE A 150 5.77 -2.94 -10.27
CA ILE A 150 6.20 -4.34 -10.31
C ILE A 150 6.62 -4.70 -11.73
N GLU A 151 7.90 -5.01 -11.90
CA GLU A 151 8.44 -5.47 -13.19
C GLU A 151 8.07 -6.95 -13.45
N PRO A 152 8.16 -7.44 -14.70
CA PRO A 152 7.82 -8.83 -15.04
C PRO A 152 8.75 -9.88 -14.40
N ASP A 153 9.92 -9.46 -13.89
CA ASP A 153 10.84 -10.31 -13.12
C ASP A 153 10.59 -10.25 -11.59
N GLY A 154 9.47 -9.64 -11.18
CA GLY A 154 9.03 -9.45 -9.80
C GLY A 154 9.74 -8.33 -9.06
N ARG A 155 10.62 -7.58 -9.72
CA ARG A 155 11.36 -6.50 -9.07
C ARG A 155 10.40 -5.35 -8.79
N ILE A 156 10.38 -4.91 -7.54
CA ILE A 156 9.66 -3.72 -7.15
C ILE A 156 10.52 -2.48 -7.44
N TYR A 157 9.88 -1.37 -7.80
CA TYR A 157 10.48 -0.09 -8.18
C TYR A 157 11.63 0.34 -7.27
N GLU A 158 11.50 0.16 -5.96
CA GLU A 158 12.53 0.51 -4.97
C GLU A 158 13.84 -0.26 -5.17
N GLU A 159 13.79 -1.55 -5.52
CA GLU A 159 14.97 -2.31 -5.90
C GLU A 159 15.54 -1.81 -7.25
N LYS A 160 14.67 -1.49 -8.22
CA LYS A 160 15.08 -1.00 -9.55
C LYS A 160 15.93 0.27 -9.47
N ILE A 161 15.54 1.19 -8.59
CA ILE A 161 16.25 2.47 -8.41
C ILE A 161 17.36 2.42 -7.37
N LEU A 162 17.63 1.25 -6.78
CA LEU A 162 18.60 1.09 -5.68
C LEU A 162 18.32 2.06 -4.52
N ARG A 163 17.03 2.14 -4.12
CA ARG A 163 16.61 2.89 -2.94
C ARG A 163 17.40 2.43 -1.72
N ASP A 164 17.77 3.29 -0.78
CA ASP A 164 18.49 2.86 0.43
C ASP A 164 17.52 2.62 1.61
N PRO A 165 17.33 1.39 2.13
CA PRO A 165 17.79 0.10 1.58
C PRO A 165 16.84 -0.51 0.52
N PRO A 166 17.34 -1.21 -0.52
CA PRO A 166 16.53 -1.48 -1.71
C PRO A 166 15.53 -2.60 -1.50
N ILE A 167 15.95 -3.69 -0.87
CA ILE A 167 15.07 -4.83 -0.61
C ILE A 167 14.14 -4.51 0.57
N GLY A 168 14.65 -3.86 1.62
CA GLY A 168 13.84 -3.40 2.74
C GLY A 168 12.67 -2.50 2.32
N TYR A 169 12.92 -1.51 1.46
CA TYR A 169 11.82 -0.67 0.94
C TYR A 169 10.94 -1.37 -0.09
N SER A 170 11.45 -2.40 -0.78
CA SER A 170 10.61 -3.25 -1.64
C SER A 170 9.60 -4.06 -0.83
N PHE A 171 10.02 -4.64 0.30
CA PHE A 171 9.10 -5.27 1.26
C PHE A 171 8.11 -4.26 1.83
N PHE A 172 8.57 -3.06 2.14
CA PHE A 172 7.71 -1.99 2.64
C PHE A 172 6.63 -1.57 1.63
N HIS A 173 6.94 -1.62 0.34
CA HIS A 173 6.00 -1.39 -0.73
C HIS A 173 5.00 -2.57 -0.87
N LEU A 174 5.53 -3.80 -0.94
CA LEU A 174 4.73 -5.01 -1.08
C LEU A 174 3.72 -5.18 0.08
N TRP A 175 4.11 -4.78 1.29
CA TRP A 175 3.23 -4.74 2.44
C TRP A 175 1.98 -3.88 2.18
N ALA A 176 2.16 -2.63 1.74
CA ALA A 176 1.02 -1.74 1.50
C ALA A 176 0.07 -2.32 0.43
N MET A 177 0.61 -2.89 -0.65
CA MET A 177 -0.17 -3.59 -1.68
C MET A 177 -0.94 -4.79 -1.10
N MET A 178 -0.29 -5.59 -0.24
CA MET A 178 -0.93 -6.71 0.46
C MET A 178 -2.10 -6.25 1.32
N LEU A 179 -1.96 -5.15 2.07
CA LEU A 179 -3.06 -4.61 2.87
C LEU A 179 -4.25 -4.22 1.98
N VAL A 180 -3.98 -3.56 0.86
CA VAL A 180 -5.04 -3.19 -0.09
C VAL A 180 -5.74 -4.44 -0.63
N ALA A 181 -4.98 -5.42 -1.11
CA ALA A 181 -5.52 -6.65 -1.67
C ALA A 181 -6.34 -7.44 -0.63
N ARG A 182 -5.87 -7.50 0.62
CA ARG A 182 -6.57 -8.20 1.70
C ARG A 182 -7.88 -7.52 2.08
N VAL A 183 -7.87 -6.20 2.26
CA VAL A 183 -9.10 -5.45 2.59
C VAL A 183 -10.10 -5.55 1.44
N ALA A 184 -9.63 -5.43 0.19
CA ALA A 184 -10.47 -5.60 -0.99
C ALA A 184 -11.14 -6.97 -1.04
N GLU A 185 -10.35 -8.05 -0.88
CA GLU A 185 -10.84 -9.44 -0.87
C GLU A 185 -11.93 -9.68 0.17
N VAL A 186 -11.77 -9.14 1.38
CA VAL A 186 -12.70 -9.40 2.49
C VAL A 186 -13.98 -8.56 2.39
N HIS A 187 -13.90 -7.34 1.83
CA HIS A 187 -14.99 -6.36 1.94
C HIS A 187 -15.68 -6.02 0.63
N PHE A 188 -14.98 -6.10 -0.51
CA PHE A 188 -15.42 -5.48 -1.76
C PHE A 188 -15.40 -6.44 -2.96
N GLU A 189 -14.48 -7.39 -2.99
CA GLU A 189 -14.32 -8.33 -4.10
C GLU A 189 -15.04 -9.65 -3.80
N THR A 190 -16.30 -9.77 -4.23
CA THR A 190 -17.03 -11.04 -4.16
C THR A 190 -16.81 -11.88 -5.42
N GLY A 191 -15.59 -12.37 -5.64
CA GLY A 191 -15.25 -13.28 -6.76
C GLY A 191 -13.90 -12.97 -7.43
N ALA A 192 -13.26 -14.01 -7.99
CA ALA A 192 -11.97 -13.91 -8.69
C ALA A 192 -12.12 -13.58 -10.19
N PRO A 193 -11.13 -12.94 -10.83
CA PRO A 193 -9.85 -12.50 -10.25
C PRO A 193 -9.97 -11.15 -9.51
N GLY A 194 -9.47 -11.12 -8.27
CA GLY A 194 -9.36 -9.91 -7.47
C GLY A 194 -7.99 -9.26 -7.65
N LEU A 195 -7.63 -8.31 -6.78
CA LEU A 195 -6.32 -7.65 -6.86
C LEU A 195 -5.13 -8.61 -6.76
N TRP A 196 -5.29 -9.72 -6.04
CA TRP A 196 -4.27 -10.77 -5.90
C TRP A 196 -3.87 -11.44 -7.22
N GLU A 197 -4.79 -11.51 -8.19
CA GLU A 197 -4.54 -12.08 -9.53
C GLU A 197 -4.45 -11.01 -10.61
N TYR A 198 -4.37 -9.73 -10.25
CA TYR A 198 -4.29 -8.66 -11.24
C TYR A 198 -2.95 -8.74 -11.97
N PRO A 199 -2.93 -9.07 -13.29
CA PRO A 199 -1.71 -9.01 -14.06
C PRO A 199 -1.49 -7.56 -14.46
N GLY A 200 -0.36 -6.98 -14.05
CA GLY A 200 0.02 -5.67 -14.52
C GLY A 200 0.20 -5.63 -16.04
N ASP A 201 0.16 -4.44 -16.62
CA ASP A 201 0.20 -4.24 -18.09
C ASP A 201 1.39 -4.91 -18.80
N ASP A 202 2.53 -5.04 -18.12
CA ASP A 202 3.75 -5.68 -18.65
C ASP A 202 3.91 -7.15 -18.21
N GLY A 203 2.97 -7.66 -17.41
CA GLY A 203 2.98 -9.00 -16.83
C GLY A 203 3.62 -9.09 -15.45
N GLY A 204 4.06 -7.98 -14.84
CA GLY A 204 4.39 -7.94 -13.42
C GLY A 204 3.14 -8.09 -12.55
N ASP A 205 3.24 -8.88 -11.48
CA ASP A 205 2.15 -9.05 -10.52
C ASP A 205 2.69 -9.32 -9.10
N MET A 206 1.79 -9.26 -8.11
CA MET A 206 2.17 -9.48 -6.73
C MET A 206 2.73 -10.89 -6.47
N GLU A 207 2.21 -11.92 -7.14
CA GLU A 207 2.70 -13.31 -6.97
C GLU A 207 4.16 -13.42 -7.39
N ILE A 208 4.51 -12.88 -8.56
CA ILE A 208 5.88 -12.86 -9.09
C ILE A 208 6.79 -12.04 -8.16
N ALA A 209 6.30 -10.93 -7.60
CA ALA A 209 7.06 -10.17 -6.60
C ALA A 209 7.34 -11.03 -5.35
N TYR A 210 6.33 -11.68 -4.77
CA TYR A 210 6.51 -12.59 -3.63
C TYR A 210 7.49 -13.72 -3.94
N ASP A 211 7.42 -14.33 -5.13
CA ASP A 211 8.38 -15.35 -5.58
C ASP A 211 9.81 -14.80 -5.64
N ARG A 212 9.99 -13.59 -6.19
CA ARG A 212 11.30 -12.94 -6.27
C ARG A 212 11.88 -12.72 -4.88
N TYR A 213 11.08 -12.16 -3.97
CA TYR A 213 11.54 -11.69 -2.67
C TYR A 213 11.79 -12.82 -1.67
N ALA A 214 11.23 -14.02 -1.91
CA ALA A 214 11.39 -15.17 -1.03
C ALA A 214 12.87 -15.56 -0.91
N GLY A 215 13.59 -15.46 -2.02
CA GLY A 215 15.02 -15.77 -2.06
C GLY A 215 15.88 -14.84 -1.20
N PHE A 216 15.50 -13.58 -0.99
CA PHE A 216 16.26 -12.69 -0.11
C PHE A 216 16.04 -13.03 1.37
N VAL A 217 14.83 -13.45 1.76
CA VAL A 217 14.54 -13.90 3.13
C VAL A 217 15.26 -15.21 3.42
N LEU A 218 15.17 -16.18 2.50
CA LEU A 218 15.81 -17.49 2.63
C LEU A 218 17.34 -17.45 2.41
N GLY A 219 17.90 -16.30 2.05
CA GLY A 219 19.34 -16.12 1.80
C GLY A 219 19.85 -16.79 0.52
N SER A 220 18.96 -17.24 -0.37
CA SER A 220 19.34 -17.77 -1.70
C SER A 220 19.60 -16.66 -2.73
N LYS A 221 19.21 -15.42 -2.42
CA LYS A 221 19.57 -14.19 -3.14
C LYS A 221 20.27 -13.20 -2.22
N VAL A 222 21.21 -12.45 -2.78
CA VAL A 222 21.94 -11.38 -2.10
C VAL A 222 21.38 -10.05 -2.58
N SER A 223 21.05 -9.15 -1.65
CA SER A 223 20.63 -7.79 -2.00
C SER A 223 21.68 -7.10 -2.88
N PRO A 224 21.27 -6.19 -3.78
CA PRO A 224 22.20 -5.29 -4.47
C PRO A 224 23.08 -4.47 -3.52
N GLU A 225 22.58 -4.13 -2.33
CA GLU A 225 23.26 -3.31 -1.31
C GLU A 225 23.18 -4.01 0.07
N PRO A 226 23.89 -5.14 0.26
CA PRO A 226 23.75 -5.99 1.44
C PRO A 226 24.09 -5.28 2.76
N ASP A 227 24.92 -4.24 2.68
CA ASP A 227 25.39 -3.46 3.83
C ASP A 227 24.28 -2.55 4.40
N GLN A 228 23.20 -2.32 3.64
CA GLN A 228 22.09 -1.42 3.98
C GLN A 228 20.85 -2.15 4.52
N GLU A 229 20.69 -3.45 4.23
CA GLU A 229 19.40 -4.15 4.37
C GLU A 229 18.95 -4.43 5.81
N GLY A 230 19.86 -4.42 6.78
CA GLY A 230 19.56 -4.90 8.12
C GLY A 230 19.07 -6.35 8.12
N ASP A 231 18.10 -6.68 8.99
CA ASP A 231 17.52 -8.02 9.08
C ASP A 231 16.31 -8.19 8.15
N LEU A 232 16.51 -8.87 7.02
CA LEU A 232 15.45 -9.18 6.07
C LEU A 232 14.50 -10.28 6.57
N ALA A 233 14.93 -11.14 7.50
CA ALA A 233 14.08 -12.20 8.04
C ALA A 233 12.89 -11.64 8.83
N GLY A 234 13.02 -10.41 9.36
CA GLY A 234 11.93 -9.69 9.99
C GLY A 234 10.70 -9.46 9.09
N ASN A 235 10.82 -9.61 7.76
CA ASN A 235 9.71 -9.46 6.80
C ASN A 235 8.99 -10.77 6.46
N GLN A 236 9.41 -11.91 7.01
CA GLN A 236 8.84 -13.22 6.69
C GLN A 236 7.32 -13.29 6.88
N TRP A 237 6.78 -12.56 7.85
CA TRP A 237 5.35 -12.53 8.16
C TRP A 237 4.47 -12.10 6.98
N LEU A 238 5.00 -11.32 6.02
CA LEU A 238 4.28 -10.93 4.81
C LEU A 238 3.86 -12.14 3.96
N TYR A 239 4.56 -13.27 4.11
CA TYR A 239 4.29 -14.51 3.37
C TYR A 239 3.14 -15.32 3.95
N GLU A 240 2.59 -14.96 5.13
CA GLU A 240 1.33 -15.57 5.61
C GLU A 240 0.21 -15.34 4.60
N ALA A 241 0.10 -14.12 4.05
CA ALA A 241 -0.86 -13.79 2.99
C ALA A 241 -0.55 -14.56 1.69
N ALA A 242 0.73 -14.66 1.33
CA ALA A 242 1.16 -15.36 0.12
C ALA A 242 0.82 -16.86 0.17
N VAL A 243 1.05 -17.51 1.31
CA VAL A 243 0.67 -18.92 1.52
C VAL A 243 -0.84 -19.08 1.54
N SER A 244 -1.57 -18.17 2.18
CA SER A 244 -3.04 -18.21 2.17
C SER A 244 -3.61 -18.09 0.75
N ARG A 245 -2.93 -17.36 -0.13
CA ARG A 245 -3.43 -17.09 -1.49
C ARG A 245 -2.99 -18.15 -2.50
N TRP A 246 -1.69 -18.41 -2.59
CA TRP A 246 -1.12 -19.24 -3.66
C TRP A 246 -0.68 -20.62 -3.19
N GLY A 247 -0.47 -20.83 -1.89
CA GLY A 247 -0.12 -22.14 -1.33
C GLY A 247 1.19 -22.75 -1.85
N LYS A 248 2.13 -21.93 -2.34
CA LYS A 248 3.43 -22.39 -2.85
C LYS A 248 4.34 -22.87 -1.72
N ALA A 249 5.13 -23.91 -2.00
CA ALA A 249 6.04 -24.50 -1.02
C ALA A 249 7.13 -23.49 -0.60
N GLU A 250 7.65 -22.72 -1.55
CA GLU A 250 8.67 -21.71 -1.34
C GLU A 250 8.18 -20.58 -0.42
N HIS A 251 6.90 -20.21 -0.51
CA HIS A 251 6.29 -19.22 0.40
C HIS A 251 6.13 -19.78 1.81
N ARG A 252 5.78 -21.08 1.93
CA ARG A 252 5.72 -21.78 3.23
C ARG A 252 7.10 -21.87 3.87
N GLU A 253 8.14 -22.15 3.09
CA GLU A 253 9.52 -22.17 3.59
C GLU A 253 9.93 -20.82 4.20
N VAL A 254 9.50 -19.69 3.61
CA VAL A 254 9.79 -18.36 4.17
C VAL A 254 9.21 -18.18 5.57
N ILE A 255 7.94 -18.54 5.79
CA ILE A 255 7.31 -18.38 7.11
C ILE A 255 7.75 -19.42 8.14
N ASP A 256 8.32 -20.54 7.71
CA ASP A 256 8.89 -21.56 8.58
C ASP A 256 10.41 -21.34 8.84
N PHE A 257 11.03 -20.38 8.16
CA PHE A 257 12.46 -20.04 8.31
C PHE A 257 12.80 -19.44 9.69
N GLY A 258 11.84 -18.77 10.33
CA GLY A 258 12.04 -18.10 11.62
C GLY A 258 10.77 -18.04 12.47
N GLU A 259 10.83 -17.26 13.56
CA GLU A 259 9.68 -17.09 14.45
C GLU A 259 8.58 -16.26 13.78
N ARG A 260 7.39 -16.85 13.63
CA ARG A 260 6.24 -16.14 13.06
C ARG A 260 5.91 -14.89 13.87
N ASN A 261 5.90 -13.72 13.22
CA ASN A 261 5.48 -12.49 13.88
C ASN A 261 4.02 -12.62 14.29
N THR A 262 3.73 -12.19 15.50
CA THR A 262 2.37 -12.26 16.04
C THR A 262 1.61 -10.96 15.89
N TRP A 263 2.22 -9.87 15.43
CA TRP A 263 1.57 -8.57 15.20
C TRP A 263 2.16 -7.80 14.01
N ILE A 264 1.40 -6.83 13.51
CA ILE A 264 1.76 -5.92 12.42
C ILE A 264 1.88 -4.49 13.00
N ASN A 265 2.95 -3.75 12.72
CA ASN A 265 3.17 -2.43 13.33
C ASN A 265 2.31 -1.30 12.70
N GLN A 266 1.98 -1.41 11.41
CA GLN A 266 1.19 -0.43 10.64
C GLN A 266 -0.23 -0.92 10.27
N SER A 267 -0.80 -1.84 11.04
CA SER A 267 -2.21 -2.27 11.00
C SER A 267 -2.60 -2.86 12.36
N ILE A 268 -3.88 -2.85 12.73
CA ILE A 268 -4.31 -3.46 14.00
C ILE A 268 -4.66 -4.92 13.79
N GLY A 269 -3.87 -5.78 14.41
CA GLY A 269 -4.25 -7.17 14.63
C GLY A 269 -3.06 -8.08 14.83
N ALA A 270 -3.34 -9.25 15.38
CA ALA A 270 -2.38 -10.33 15.28
C ALA A 270 -2.31 -10.78 13.81
N VAL A 271 -1.11 -11.03 13.26
CA VAL A 271 -0.98 -11.58 11.89
C VAL A 271 -1.92 -12.77 11.66
N PRO A 272 -2.11 -13.70 12.65
CA PRO A 272 -3.06 -14.79 12.54
C PRO A 272 -4.52 -14.39 12.30
N LEU A 273 -4.95 -13.24 12.83
CA LEU A 273 -6.34 -12.76 12.71
C LEU A 273 -6.61 -12.11 11.35
N LEU A 274 -5.59 -11.54 10.72
CA LEU A 274 -5.73 -10.82 9.46
C LEU A 274 -5.50 -11.74 8.25
N ILE A 275 -4.46 -12.58 8.31
CA ILE A 275 -3.95 -13.36 7.16
C ILE A 275 -3.32 -14.71 7.56
N GLY A 276 -3.49 -15.15 8.81
CA GLY A 276 -2.84 -16.35 9.31
C GLY A 276 -3.21 -17.61 8.56
N VAL A 277 -2.20 -18.40 8.20
CA VAL A 277 -2.40 -19.79 7.82
C VAL A 277 -2.14 -20.72 8.99
N ASP A 278 -2.88 -21.83 9.05
CA ASP A 278 -2.70 -22.84 10.10
C ASP A 278 -1.21 -23.29 10.17
N PRO A 279 -0.70 -23.63 11.37
CA PRO A 279 0.65 -24.15 11.56
C PRO A 279 0.97 -25.34 10.66
#